data_AF-A0A2N9BJB5-F1
#
_entry.id   AF-A0A2N9BJB5-F1
#
_cell.length_a   1.000
_cell.length_b   1.000
_cell.length_c   1.000
_cell.angle_alpha   90.00
_cell.angle_beta   90.00
_cell.angle_gamma   90.00
#
_symmetry.space_group_name_H-M   'P 1'
#
loop_
_entity.id
_entity.type
_entity.pdbx_description
1 polymer ?
#
loop_
_entity_poly.entity_id
_entity_poly.type
_entity_poly.pdbx_seq_one_letter_code
_entity_poly.pdbx_strand_id
1 'polypeptide(L)'
;MSSDGHVAQCVREADIAWHAGNWDCNTRSIGIEHEGWVDQPSYFTDAMYERSARLTAAICARYGIPKDRAHIIGHHEVRGSDHTDPGRHWDWKRYMRLVGNFA
;
A
#
# COMPACT_ATOMS: atom_id res chain seq x y z
N MET A 1 -11.23 -4.76 4.55
CA MET A 1 -11.16 -4.04 5.82
C MET A 1 -10.22 -4.81 6.73
N SER A 2 -9.74 -4.19 7.79
CA SER A 2 -8.71 -4.75 8.67
C SER A 2 -9.08 -6.11 9.27
N SER A 3 -10.36 -6.34 9.59
CA SER A 3 -10.84 -7.55 10.25
C SER A 3 -10.91 -8.79 9.36
N ASP A 4 -11.22 -8.63 8.07
CA ASP A 4 -11.48 -9.74 7.13
C ASP A 4 -10.59 -9.71 5.87
N GLY A 5 -9.78 -8.65 5.72
CA GLY A 5 -8.96 -8.40 4.55
C GLY A 5 -9.76 -8.03 3.29
N HIS A 6 -11.02 -7.63 3.41
CA HIS A 6 -11.83 -7.17 2.27
C HIS A 6 -11.12 -6.04 1.48
N VAL A 7 -11.20 -6.10 0.16
CA VAL A 7 -10.62 -5.07 -0.73
C VAL A 7 -11.76 -4.37 -1.43
N ALA A 8 -11.83 -3.05 -1.27
CA ALA A 8 -12.76 -2.18 -1.98
C ALA A 8 -11.96 -1.29 -2.95
N GLN A 9 -12.49 -1.08 -4.16
CA GLN A 9 -11.87 -0.22 -5.16
C GLN A 9 -12.67 1.07 -5.30
N CYS A 10 -12.05 2.21 -4.97
CA CYS A 10 -12.69 3.53 -5.10
C CYS A 10 -12.44 4.16 -6.48
N VAL A 11 -11.24 3.98 -7.03
CA VAL A 11 -10.79 4.54 -8.32
C VAL A 11 -10.12 3.41 -9.11
N ARG A 12 -10.30 3.38 -10.44
CA ARG A 12 -9.64 2.36 -11.28
C ARG A 12 -8.15 2.65 -11.32
N GLU A 13 -7.32 1.61 -11.43
CA GLU A 13 -5.86 1.75 -11.55
C GLU A 13 -5.42 2.61 -12.76
N ALA A 14 -6.25 2.71 -13.80
CA ALA A 14 -5.99 3.54 -14.99
C ALA A 14 -6.40 5.01 -14.83
N ASP A 15 -7.09 5.37 -13.75
CA ASP A 15 -7.54 6.72 -13.43
C ASP A 15 -6.68 7.32 -12.30
N ILE A 16 -6.64 8.65 -12.21
CA ILE A 16 -5.82 9.36 -11.22
C ILE A 16 -6.60 9.51 -9.91
N ALA A 17 -6.16 8.83 -8.86
CA ALA A 17 -6.63 9.05 -7.49
C ALA A 17 -5.89 10.22 -6.81
N TRP A 18 -6.55 10.89 -5.87
CA TRP A 18 -5.95 11.97 -5.07
C TRP A 18 -5.61 11.45 -3.66
N HIS A 19 -4.49 10.74 -3.53
CA HIS A 19 -4.15 10.03 -2.29
C HIS A 19 -2.84 10.51 -1.66
N ALA A 20 -1.85 10.91 -2.46
CA ALA A 20 -0.49 11.15 -1.97
C ALA A 20 -0.24 12.58 -1.44
N GLY A 21 -1.20 13.52 -1.59
CA GLY A 21 -0.96 14.94 -1.31
C GLY A 21 0.06 15.61 -2.25
N ASN A 22 0.54 14.89 -3.26
CA ASN A 22 1.53 15.33 -4.23
C ASN A 22 1.07 14.96 -5.65
N TRP A 23 0.87 15.96 -6.51
CA TRP A 23 0.36 15.74 -7.87
C TRP A 23 1.30 14.90 -8.75
N ASP A 24 2.61 15.13 -8.64
CA ASP A 24 3.61 14.38 -9.40
C ASP A 24 3.53 12.88 -9.05
N CYS A 25 3.35 12.54 -7.76
CA CYS A 25 3.11 11.17 -7.34
C CYS A 25 1.75 10.64 -7.80
N ASN A 26 0.65 11.36 -7.51
CA ASN A 26 -0.72 10.92 -7.87
C ASN A 26 -0.86 10.51 -9.34
N THR A 27 -0.19 11.22 -10.25
CA THR A 27 -0.24 10.93 -11.70
C THR A 27 0.56 9.71 -12.15
N ARG A 28 1.37 9.11 -11.27
CA ARG A 28 2.23 7.96 -11.57
C ARG A 28 2.21 6.85 -10.51
N SER A 29 1.25 6.87 -9.59
CA SER A 29 1.14 5.89 -8.52
C SER A 29 -0.29 5.36 -8.38
N ILE A 30 -0.39 4.19 -7.77
CA ILE A 30 -1.65 3.61 -7.30
C ILE A 30 -1.62 3.62 -5.77
N GLY A 31 -2.63 4.24 -5.15
CA GLY A 31 -2.78 4.26 -3.70
C GLY A 31 -3.49 3.01 -3.18
N ILE A 32 -2.96 2.40 -2.12
CA ILE A 32 -3.58 1.30 -1.38
C ILE A 32 -3.65 1.74 0.08
N GLU A 33 -4.87 1.86 0.60
CA GLU A 33 -5.13 2.31 1.97
C GLU A 33 -5.44 1.14 2.90
N HIS A 34 -4.91 1.21 4.12
CA HIS A 34 -5.17 0.24 5.18
C HIS A 34 -6.06 0.85 6.26
N GLU A 35 -7.23 0.26 6.47
CA GLU A 35 -8.12 0.69 7.55
C GLU A 35 -7.44 0.55 8.92
N GLY A 36 -7.33 1.64 9.66
CA GLY A 36 -6.87 1.61 11.05
C GLY A 36 -6.19 2.89 11.50
N TRP A 37 -5.50 2.80 12.64
CA TRP A 37 -4.72 3.89 13.20
C TRP A 37 -3.26 3.48 13.31
N VAL A 38 -2.36 4.35 12.86
CA VAL A 38 -0.90 4.09 12.78
C VAL A 38 -0.25 3.73 14.11
N ASP A 39 -0.88 4.11 15.23
CA ASP A 39 -0.41 3.89 16.59
C ASP A 39 -1.09 2.71 17.31
N GLN A 40 -2.02 2.00 16.64
CA GLN A 40 -2.76 0.85 17.17
C GLN A 40 -2.42 -0.43 16.38
N PRO A 41 -1.39 -1.21 16.81
CA PRO A 41 -0.91 -2.39 16.09
C PRO A 41 -1.97 -3.45 15.78
N SER A 42 -3.04 -3.53 16.57
CA SER A 42 -4.13 -4.50 16.40
C SER A 42 -4.87 -4.38 15.07
N TYR A 43 -4.77 -3.23 14.38
CA TYR A 43 -5.34 -3.06 13.05
C TYR A 43 -4.52 -3.78 11.95
N PHE A 44 -3.22 -4.03 12.17
CA PHE A 44 -2.35 -4.65 11.18
C PHE A 44 -2.44 -6.17 11.24
N THR A 45 -3.63 -6.69 10.93
CA THR A 45 -3.95 -8.12 10.99
C THR A 45 -3.28 -8.92 9.87
N ASP A 46 -3.17 -10.23 10.08
CA ASP A 46 -2.66 -11.14 9.05
C ASP A 46 -3.47 -11.08 7.76
N ALA A 47 -4.81 -11.01 7.88
CA ALA A 47 -5.72 -10.90 6.75
C ALA A 47 -5.47 -9.63 5.93
N MET A 48 -5.22 -8.48 6.59
CA MET A 48 -4.87 -7.24 5.92
C MET A 48 -3.55 -7.36 5.17
N TYR A 49 -2.49 -7.85 5.83
CA TYR A 49 -1.17 -8.02 5.21
C TYR A 49 -1.24 -8.91 3.96
N GLU A 50 -1.89 -10.07 4.07
CA GLU A 50 -1.97 -11.04 2.97
C GLU A 50 -2.77 -10.50 1.78
N ARG A 51 -3.92 -9.86 2.04
CA ARG A 51 -4.79 -9.35 0.98
C ARG A 51 -4.17 -8.14 0.29
N SER A 52 -3.58 -7.23 1.06
CA SER A 52 -2.84 -6.10 0.51
C SER A 52 -1.64 -6.57 -0.32
N ALA A 53 -0.83 -7.49 0.21
CA ALA A 53 0.35 -7.97 -0.50
C ALA A 53 -0.02 -8.69 -1.81
N ARG A 54 -1.11 -9.47 -1.83
CA ARG A 54 -1.61 -10.11 -3.04
C ARG A 54 -2.07 -9.08 -4.07
N LEU A 55 -2.77 -8.03 -3.64
CA LEU A 55 -3.19 -6.95 -4.53
C LEU A 55 -1.97 -6.21 -5.12
N THR A 56 -1.02 -5.81 -4.26
CA THR A 56 0.22 -5.15 -4.71
C THR A 56 1.00 -6.02 -5.68
N ALA A 57 1.16 -7.32 -5.40
CA ALA A 57 1.86 -8.24 -6.30
C ALA A 57 1.20 -8.32 -7.68
N ALA A 58 -0.14 -8.43 -7.72
CA ALA A 58 -0.91 -8.49 -8.96
C ALA A 58 -0.82 -7.19 -9.77
N ILE A 59 -0.84 -6.03 -9.11
CA ILE A 59 -0.64 -4.72 -9.75
C ILE A 59 0.78 -4.62 -10.31
N CYS A 60 1.78 -5.01 -9.53
CA CYS A 60 3.17 -5.04 -9.98
C CYS A 60 3.35 -5.92 -11.21
N ALA A 61 2.77 -7.12 -11.22
CA ALA A 61 2.81 -8.01 -12.38
C ALA A 61 2.10 -7.42 -13.60
N ARG A 62 0.93 -6.80 -13.42
CA ARG A 62 0.14 -6.18 -14.50
C ARG A 62 0.87 -5.04 -15.20
N TYR A 63 1.59 -4.22 -14.45
CA TYR A 63 2.26 -3.03 -14.96
C TYR A 63 3.79 -3.16 -15.10
N GLY A 64 4.37 -4.32 -14.77
CA GLY A 64 5.81 -4.52 -14.79
C GLY A 64 6.57 -3.69 -13.75
N ILE A 65 5.94 -3.35 -12.63
CA ILE A 65 6.57 -2.57 -11.55
C ILE A 65 7.47 -3.50 -10.72
N PRO A 66 8.75 -3.16 -10.50
CA PRO A 66 9.62 -3.93 -9.62
C PRO A 66 9.07 -4.03 -8.19
N LYS A 67 9.09 -5.24 -7.61
CA LYS A 67 8.60 -5.52 -6.25
C LYS A 67 9.66 -5.16 -5.20
N ASP A 68 10.09 -3.90 -5.17
CA ASP A 68 11.12 -3.38 -4.25
C ASP A 68 10.68 -2.11 -3.52
N ARG A 69 11.52 -1.64 -2.60
CA ARG A 69 11.26 -0.45 -1.77
C ARG A 69 11.51 0.89 -2.49
N ALA A 70 12.02 0.88 -3.71
CA ALA A 70 12.09 2.08 -4.53
C ALA A 70 10.76 2.36 -5.25
N HIS A 71 9.92 1.33 -5.45
CA HIS A 71 8.64 1.44 -6.16
C HIS A 71 7.42 1.22 -5.27
N ILE A 72 7.56 0.44 -4.19
CA ILE A 72 6.55 0.28 -3.15
C ILE A 72 7.03 1.12 -1.98
N ILE A 73 6.35 2.23 -1.68
CA ILE A 73 6.68 3.19 -0.62
C ILE A 73 5.46 3.43 0.28
N GLY A 74 5.68 3.93 1.49
CA GLY A 74 4.65 4.46 2.38
C GLY A 74 4.38 5.94 2.08
N HIS A 75 3.25 6.44 2.55
CA HIS A 75 2.86 7.83 2.30
C HIS A 75 3.84 8.83 2.93
N HIS A 76 4.38 8.53 4.11
CA HIS A 76 5.42 9.36 4.73
C HIS A 76 6.74 9.46 3.92
N GLU A 77 6.98 8.57 2.95
CA GLU A 77 8.15 8.60 2.06
C GLU A 77 7.89 9.42 0.78
N VAL A 78 6.64 9.83 0.52
CA VAL A 78 6.32 10.74 -0.58
C VAL A 78 6.97 12.09 -0.34
N ARG A 79 7.61 12.65 -1.37
CA ARG A 79 8.30 13.94 -1.27
C ARG A 79 7.32 15.05 -0.86
N GLY A 80 7.62 15.71 0.25
CA GLY A 80 6.81 16.81 0.80
C GLY A 80 5.60 16.34 1.61
N SER A 81 5.52 15.05 1.95
CA SER A 81 4.48 14.51 2.80
C SER A 81 4.59 15.04 4.24
N ASP A 82 3.46 15.41 4.80
CA ASP A 82 3.25 15.67 6.23
C ASP A 82 2.59 14.48 6.95
N HIS A 83 2.38 13.38 6.23
CA HIS A 83 1.73 12.17 6.73
C HIS A 83 2.74 11.25 7.45
N THR A 84 2.21 10.39 8.33
CA THR A 84 3.02 9.47 9.15
C THR A 84 2.76 8.00 8.85
N ASP A 85 1.74 7.70 8.04
CA ASP A 85 1.35 6.35 7.67
C ASP A 85 2.34 5.72 6.65
N PRO A 86 2.43 4.38 6.61
CA PRO A 86 1.67 3.40 7.40
C PRO A 86 2.11 3.27 8.87
N GLY A 87 3.07 4.09 9.32
CA GLY A 87 3.46 4.19 10.72
C GLY A 87 4.51 3.16 11.16
N ARG A 88 5.06 3.37 12.35
CA ARG A 88 6.17 2.56 12.89
C ARG A 88 5.85 1.07 13.09
N HIS A 89 4.56 0.75 13.20
CA HIS A 89 4.08 -0.61 13.46
C HIS A 89 3.81 -1.40 12.17
N TRP A 90 3.94 -0.76 11.01
CA TRP A 90 3.89 -1.45 9.74
C TRP A 90 5.20 -2.21 9.49
N ASP A 91 5.11 -3.54 9.46
CA ASP A 91 6.24 -4.42 9.24
C ASP A 91 6.52 -4.54 7.74
N TRP A 92 7.35 -3.61 7.23
CA TRP A 92 7.81 -3.63 5.85
C TRP A 92 8.53 -4.93 5.47
N LYS A 93 9.28 -5.57 6.39
CA LYS A 93 10.00 -6.81 6.09
C LYS A 93 9.03 -7.96 5.86
N ARG A 94 7.97 -8.04 6.68
CA ARG A 94 6.85 -8.97 6.46
C ARG A 94 6.12 -8.66 5.16
N TYR A 95 5.78 -7.39 4.93
CA TYR A 95 5.00 -6.99 3.76
C TYR A 95 5.73 -7.32 2.46
N MET A 96 6.99 -6.91 2.33
CA MET A 96 7.79 -7.15 1.13
C MET A 96 8.03 -8.64 0.88
N ARG A 97 8.17 -9.45 1.94
CA ARG A 97 8.25 -10.92 1.80
C ARG A 97 6.95 -11.50 1.22
N LEU A 98 5.79 -11.05 1.70
CA LEU A 98 4.49 -11.50 1.18
C LEU A 98 4.30 -11.06 -0.28
N VAL A 99 4.62 -9.81 -0.62
CA VAL A 99 4.55 -9.30 -2.00
C VAL A 99 5.43 -10.12 -2.94
N GLY A 100 6.65 -10.47 -2.53
CA GLY A 100 7.54 -11.32 -3.31
C GLY A 100 7.06 -12.77 -3.48
N ASN A 101 6.27 -13.28 -2.53
CA ASN A 101 5.73 -14.64 -2.58
C ASN A 101 4.49 -14.78 -3.47
N PHE A 102 3.76 -13.68 -3.73
CA PHE A 102 2.61 -13.68 -4.61
C PHE A 102 3.02 -13.31 -6.04
N ALA A 103 2.40 -13.99 -7.02
CA ALA A 103 2.64 -13.79 -8.45
C ALA A 103 2.20 -12.39 -8.89
#